data_AF-A0A355CAW3-F1
#
_entry.id   AF-A0A355CAW3-F1
#
_cell.length_a   1.000
_cell.length_b   1.000
_cell.length_c   1.000
_cell.angle_alpha   90.00
_cell.angle_beta   90.00
_cell.angle_gamma   90.00
#
_symmetry.space_group_name_H-M   'P 1'
#
loop_
_entity.id
_entity.type
_entity.pdbx_description
1 polymer ?
#
loop_
_entity_poly.entity_id
_entity_poly.type
_entity_poly.pdbx_seq_one_letter_code
_entity_poly.pdbx_strand_id
1 'polypeptide(L)'
;ENLLTVVVWPGKIVLTDSVTDGRIRWRAPGKGISRIYTITTAPGYVIHPEHGNKLLDVYFNRFEERMDDAGRAGMNYFFQDELAYPIHMLTWSDDFSEEFIRRKGYDIVPYLPALKESIGPVTPRVRMDYCEVLMDLSEERYYKPIYQWHADRGLMYGCDNLSRGKDPTAYIDYFRAMSWFTAPGNDAPARGSSFLETKISSSIAHLYSRPRTWLEAFHSMGWGSSGAWLTDQIDHHFVAGGNLVCMHGLYYSTHGGWWEWAPPDFHFRMPYWPHMKRWLDYTERMSFILSQGSHVCDIALVYPTETIQAYPGTKPDGVFDLALKLSNSGLDFDFVDFRSLRDASIEERELRMADERYKVLILADMEAMHHSSLTRALAFYRAGGIVLAMGRLPRATSAKGEKDPEVEAILRELFGLTATEVAAGKPAKKQVNAAGGVGWYIPEAPERQVAGLITPDF
;
A
#
# COMPACT_ATOMS: atom_id res chain seq x y z
N GLU A 1 4.53 33.23 15.11
CA GLU A 1 3.36 33.24 14.21
C GLU A 1 2.92 31.84 13.79
N ASN A 2 3.82 30.85 13.63
CA ASN A 2 3.41 29.47 13.29
C ASN A 2 3.61 28.44 14.43
N LEU A 3 3.42 28.86 15.68
CA LEU A 3 3.53 27.93 16.81
C LEU A 3 2.26 27.07 16.85
N LEU A 4 2.39 25.76 16.64
CA LEU A 4 1.29 24.82 16.83
C LEU A 4 1.10 24.52 18.30
N THR A 5 2.17 24.08 18.98
CA THR A 5 2.09 23.71 20.39
C THR A 5 3.47 23.66 21.03
N VAL A 6 3.51 23.74 22.36
CA VAL A 6 4.68 23.36 23.14
C VAL A 6 4.29 22.25 24.09
N VAL A 7 4.98 21.12 24.01
CA VAL A 7 4.67 19.93 24.81
C VAL A 7 5.86 19.45 25.61
N VAL A 8 5.60 18.83 26.76
CA VAL A 8 6.63 18.26 27.63
C VAL A 8 6.43 16.76 27.83
N TRP A 9 7.52 16.01 27.65
CA TRP A 9 7.59 14.59 27.98
C TRP A 9 8.73 14.25 28.96
N PRO A 10 8.52 13.27 29.85
CA PRO A 10 7.26 12.58 30.12
C PRO A 10 6.24 13.48 30.83
N GLY A 11 4.94 13.20 30.67
CA GLY A 11 3.87 13.91 31.41
C GLY A 11 2.71 14.41 30.56
N LYS A 12 2.83 14.42 29.21
CA LYS A 12 1.76 14.88 28.30
C LYS A 12 1.31 16.32 28.60
N ILE A 13 2.23 17.17 29.06
CA ILE A 13 1.92 18.53 29.50
C ILE A 13 1.95 19.44 28.27
N VAL A 14 0.86 20.16 28.02
CA VAL A 14 0.77 21.19 26.98
C VAL A 14 1.00 22.56 27.63
N LEU A 15 1.96 23.32 27.09
CA LEU A 15 2.41 24.61 27.60
C LEU A 15 2.17 25.76 26.60
N THR A 16 1.38 25.53 25.55
CA THR A 16 1.13 26.51 24.49
C THR A 16 0.63 27.85 25.05
N ASP A 17 -0.35 27.83 25.95
CA ASP A 17 -0.90 29.03 26.57
C ASP A 17 0.05 29.71 27.57
N SER A 18 1.14 29.04 27.94
CA SER A 18 2.20 29.58 28.82
C SER A 18 3.34 30.26 28.06
N VAL A 19 3.25 30.35 26.73
CA VAL A 19 4.23 31.01 25.87
C VAL A 19 3.89 32.50 25.78
N THR A 20 4.76 33.35 26.32
CA THR A 20 4.63 34.82 26.26
C THR A 20 5.94 35.42 25.74
N ASP A 21 5.87 36.25 24.70
CA ASP A 21 7.04 36.90 24.08
C ASP A 21 8.17 35.92 23.70
N GLY A 22 7.80 34.75 23.16
CA GLY A 22 8.75 33.69 22.79
C GLY A 22 9.44 33.01 23.97
N ARG A 23 8.95 33.21 25.20
CA ARG A 23 9.46 32.58 26.43
C ARG A 23 8.40 31.73 27.10
N ILE A 24 8.81 30.63 27.71
CA ILE A 24 7.94 29.75 28.50
C ILE A 24 8.39 29.83 29.96
N ARG A 25 7.44 30.09 30.86
CA ARG A 25 7.68 30.02 32.31
C ARG A 25 7.03 28.76 32.84
N TRP A 26 7.83 27.72 33.03
CA TRP A 26 7.35 26.45 33.55
C TRP A 26 8.31 25.90 34.61
N ARG A 27 7.74 25.26 35.63
CA ARG A 27 8.48 24.59 36.70
C ARG A 27 8.30 23.09 36.56
N ALA A 28 9.40 22.37 36.37
CA ALA A 28 9.37 20.92 36.21
C ALA A 28 8.82 20.21 37.46
N PRO A 29 7.87 19.28 37.32
CA PRO A 29 7.31 18.51 38.42
C PRO A 29 8.29 17.40 38.84
N GLY A 30 9.18 17.70 39.78
CA GLY A 30 9.98 16.70 40.49
C GLY A 30 11.39 16.44 39.93
N LYS A 31 11.97 15.29 40.31
CA LYS A 31 13.33 14.87 39.94
C LYS A 31 13.27 13.95 38.71
N GLY A 32 13.69 14.45 37.56
CA GLY A 32 13.73 13.69 36.31
C GLY A 32 14.10 14.58 35.12
N ILE A 33 14.39 13.96 33.96
CA ILE A 33 14.61 14.69 32.72
C ILE A 33 13.26 14.94 32.06
N SER A 34 12.95 16.22 31.83
CA SER A 34 11.83 16.65 31.00
C SER A 34 12.38 17.19 29.68
N ARG A 35 11.85 16.71 28.57
CA ARG A 35 12.11 17.23 27.23
C ARG A 35 10.95 18.13 26.82
N ILE A 36 11.28 19.33 26.36
CA ILE A 36 10.34 20.31 25.87
C ILE A 36 10.44 20.31 24.34
N TYR A 37 9.33 20.12 23.65
CA TYR A 37 9.25 20.12 22.21
C TYR A 37 8.43 21.33 21.79
N THR A 38 9.05 22.20 21.02
CA THR A 38 8.38 23.31 20.34
C THR A 38 8.03 22.85 18.95
N ILE A 39 6.73 22.77 18.64
CA ILE A 39 6.25 22.29 17.35
C ILE A 39 5.67 23.48 16.60
N THR A 40 6.21 23.71 15.40
CA THR A 40 5.80 24.79 14.51
C THR A 40 5.36 24.23 13.18
N THR A 41 4.43 24.89 12.52
CA THR A 41 3.97 24.56 11.17
C THR A 41 4.49 25.54 10.13
N ALA A 42 4.32 25.19 8.85
CA ALA A 42 4.48 26.09 7.72
C ALA A 42 3.24 25.94 6.82
N PRO A 43 2.82 27.01 6.12
CA PRO A 43 1.69 26.93 5.20
C PRO A 43 1.89 25.85 4.13
N GLY A 44 0.85 25.09 3.84
CA GLY A 44 0.82 24.04 2.82
C GLY A 44 -0.61 23.72 2.40
N TYR A 45 -0.79 23.11 1.23
CA TYR A 45 -2.11 22.82 0.64
C TYR A 45 -2.47 21.33 0.65
N VAL A 46 -1.51 20.45 0.96
CA VAL A 46 -1.55 19.01 0.68
C VAL A 46 -2.84 18.35 1.14
N ILE A 47 -3.26 18.61 2.37
CA ILE A 47 -4.49 18.05 2.96
C ILE A 47 -5.54 19.14 3.26
N HIS A 48 -5.55 20.23 2.51
CA HIS A 48 -6.61 21.23 2.62
C HIS A 48 -7.96 20.63 2.16
N PRO A 49 -9.09 20.90 2.84
CA PRO A 49 -10.40 20.33 2.48
C PRO A 49 -10.81 20.48 1.00
N GLU A 50 -10.46 21.62 0.41
CA GLU A 50 -10.78 21.94 -0.99
C GLU A 50 -9.75 21.47 -2.03
N HIS A 51 -8.70 20.72 -1.65
CA HIS A 51 -7.59 20.42 -2.56
C HIS A 51 -8.06 19.68 -3.83
N GLY A 52 -8.75 18.55 -3.66
CA GLY A 52 -9.27 17.73 -4.76
C GLY A 52 -10.29 18.50 -5.60
N ASN A 53 -11.25 19.17 -4.96
CA ASN A 53 -12.25 19.99 -5.66
C ASN A 53 -11.59 21.05 -6.54
N LYS A 54 -10.57 21.73 -6.02
CA LYS A 54 -9.86 22.75 -6.79
C LYS A 54 -9.09 22.16 -7.97
N LEU A 55 -8.52 20.96 -7.81
CA LEU A 55 -7.88 20.25 -8.91
C LEU A 55 -8.89 19.87 -10.00
N LEU A 56 -10.10 19.41 -9.63
CA LEU A 56 -11.18 19.16 -10.59
C LEU A 56 -11.50 20.41 -11.42
N ASP A 57 -11.68 21.56 -10.75
CA ASP A 57 -12.00 22.83 -11.43
C ASP A 57 -10.92 23.29 -12.41
N VAL A 58 -9.65 23.19 -12.01
CA VAL A 58 -8.53 23.78 -12.76
C VAL A 58 -7.90 22.84 -13.78
N TYR A 59 -8.21 21.54 -13.72
CA TYR A 59 -7.64 20.52 -14.59
C TYR A 59 -8.71 19.66 -15.27
N PHE A 60 -9.46 18.85 -14.53
CA PHE A 60 -10.34 17.82 -15.12
C PHE A 60 -11.58 18.40 -15.82
N ASN A 61 -12.32 19.30 -15.17
CA ASN A 61 -13.55 19.90 -15.74
C ASN A 61 -13.30 20.62 -17.07
N ARG A 62 -12.09 21.16 -17.25
CA ARG A 62 -11.67 21.85 -18.46
C ARG A 62 -11.62 20.96 -19.70
N PHE A 63 -11.44 19.64 -19.56
CA PHE A 63 -11.50 18.72 -20.70
C PHE A 63 -12.92 18.68 -21.26
N GLU A 64 -13.92 18.49 -20.39
CA GLU A 64 -15.33 18.44 -20.79
C GLU A 64 -15.83 19.78 -21.33
N GLU A 65 -15.44 20.89 -20.70
CA GLU A 65 -15.81 22.25 -21.09
C GLU A 65 -15.26 22.67 -22.46
N ARG A 66 -14.11 22.11 -22.87
CA ARG A 66 -13.41 22.51 -24.11
C ARG A 66 -13.50 21.51 -25.25
N MET A 67 -13.91 20.27 -24.98
CA MET A 67 -14.16 19.28 -26.03
C MET A 67 -15.53 19.51 -26.68
N ASP A 68 -15.65 19.13 -27.94
CA ASP A 68 -16.95 18.97 -28.60
C ASP A 68 -17.56 17.59 -28.25
N ASP A 69 -18.73 17.27 -28.82
CA ASP A 69 -19.40 15.99 -28.56
C ASP A 69 -18.56 14.79 -29.01
N ALA A 70 -17.82 14.93 -30.12
CA ALA A 70 -16.96 13.86 -30.63
C ALA A 70 -15.76 13.63 -29.70
N GLY A 71 -15.11 14.69 -29.22
CA GLY A 71 -14.03 14.61 -28.25
C GLY A 71 -14.47 13.99 -26.94
N ARG A 72 -15.64 14.38 -26.41
CA ARG A 72 -16.22 13.76 -25.21
C ARG A 72 -16.52 12.28 -25.42
N ALA A 73 -17.10 11.89 -26.56
CA ALA A 73 -17.39 10.50 -26.85
C ALA A 73 -16.12 9.64 -27.06
N GLY A 74 -15.02 10.25 -27.50
CA GLY A 74 -13.72 9.59 -27.68
C GLY A 74 -12.85 9.50 -26.43
N MET A 75 -13.16 10.26 -25.38
CA MET A 75 -12.43 10.25 -24.11
C MET A 75 -12.82 9.03 -23.30
N ASN A 76 -11.90 8.07 -23.16
CA ASN A 76 -12.15 6.79 -22.51
C ASN A 76 -11.25 6.52 -21.30
N TYR A 77 -10.14 7.24 -21.13
CA TYR A 77 -9.28 7.13 -19.97
C TYR A 77 -8.45 8.38 -19.68
N PHE A 78 -7.97 8.47 -18.45
CA PHE A 78 -6.86 9.30 -18.01
C PHE A 78 -5.75 8.42 -17.45
N PHE A 79 -4.51 8.88 -17.61
CA PHE A 79 -3.34 8.25 -17.03
C PHE A 79 -2.62 9.25 -16.13
N GLN A 80 -2.44 8.88 -14.87
CA GLN A 80 -1.63 9.60 -13.91
C GLN A 80 -0.22 9.04 -13.96
N ASP A 81 0.66 9.79 -14.62
CA ASP A 81 2.10 9.61 -14.50
C ASP A 81 2.56 9.87 -13.05
N GLU A 82 3.85 9.87 -12.78
CA GLU A 82 4.43 9.90 -11.44
C GLU A 82 3.88 11.01 -10.54
N LEU A 83 2.93 10.65 -9.66
CA LEU A 83 2.24 11.62 -8.81
C LEU A 83 3.20 12.30 -7.82
N ALA A 84 3.40 13.59 -8.02
CA ALA A 84 4.10 14.47 -7.08
C ALA A 84 3.13 15.01 -6.02
N TYR A 85 2.84 14.20 -5.00
CA TYR A 85 1.99 14.58 -3.87
C TYR A 85 2.79 14.51 -2.55
N PRO A 86 3.29 15.65 -2.03
CA PRO A 86 4.32 15.69 -0.97
C PRO A 86 3.75 15.45 0.44
N ILE A 87 2.75 14.57 0.56
CA ILE A 87 2.24 14.12 1.86
C ILE A 87 3.28 13.23 2.54
N HIS A 88 3.49 13.48 3.83
CA HIS A 88 4.41 12.71 4.65
C HIS A 88 3.96 12.74 6.10
N MET A 89 4.40 11.75 6.89
CA MET A 89 4.21 11.78 8.33
C MET A 89 4.82 13.10 8.85
N LEU A 90 4.03 13.90 9.58
CA LEU A 90 4.20 15.33 9.97
C LEU A 90 3.34 16.34 9.20
N THR A 91 2.66 15.92 8.13
CA THR A 91 1.70 16.78 7.43
C THR A 91 0.52 17.12 8.34
N TRP A 92 0.16 18.40 8.41
CA TRP A 92 -0.85 18.92 9.33
C TRP A 92 -1.84 19.83 8.58
N SER A 93 -3.07 19.90 9.09
CA SER A 93 -4.10 20.86 8.68
C SER A 93 -4.71 21.48 9.92
N ASP A 94 -5.32 22.67 9.77
CA ASP A 94 -5.87 23.43 10.90
C ASP A 94 -6.91 22.62 11.69
N ASP A 95 -7.67 21.76 11.01
CA ASP A 95 -8.70 20.89 11.60
C ASP A 95 -8.21 19.48 11.97
N PHE A 96 -6.91 19.18 11.81
CA PHE A 96 -6.38 17.83 12.02
C PHE A 96 -6.58 17.31 13.45
N SER A 97 -6.39 18.16 14.46
CA SER A 97 -6.56 17.76 15.87
C SER A 97 -8.01 17.37 16.17
N GLU A 98 -8.98 18.14 15.65
CA GLU A 98 -10.41 17.87 15.80
C GLU A 98 -10.80 16.57 15.11
N GLU A 99 -10.35 16.39 13.86
CA GLU A 99 -10.57 15.17 13.08
C GLU A 99 -9.94 13.94 13.75
N PHE A 100 -8.75 14.11 14.34
CA PHE A 100 -8.09 13.04 15.06
C PHE A 100 -8.89 12.63 16.31
N ILE A 101 -9.33 13.59 17.12
CA ILE A 101 -10.16 13.31 18.31
C ILE A 101 -11.45 12.59 17.90
N ARG A 102 -12.10 13.05 16.82
CA ARG A 102 -13.34 12.46 16.30
C ARG A 102 -13.17 10.99 15.91
N ARG A 103 -12.05 10.64 15.28
CA ARG A 103 -11.79 9.28 14.74
C ARG A 103 -11.14 8.33 15.75
N LYS A 104 -10.27 8.85 16.62
CA LYS A 104 -9.42 8.04 17.53
C LYS A 104 -9.82 8.15 19.00
N GLY A 105 -10.62 9.14 19.37
CA GLY A 105 -11.13 9.31 20.73
C GLY A 105 -10.11 9.84 21.74
N TYR A 106 -8.97 10.37 21.30
CA TYR A 106 -7.99 11.04 22.15
C TYR A 106 -7.30 12.19 21.42
N ASP A 107 -6.76 13.15 22.17
CA ASP A 107 -6.01 14.26 21.60
C ASP A 107 -4.58 13.84 21.24
N ILE A 108 -4.21 14.06 19.97
CA ILE A 108 -2.89 13.78 19.42
C ILE A 108 -1.84 14.82 19.82
N VAL A 109 -2.24 16.06 20.14
CA VAL A 109 -1.34 17.20 20.35
C VAL A 109 -0.27 16.89 21.40
N PRO A 110 -0.61 16.33 22.58
CA PRO A 110 0.41 15.95 23.57
C PRO A 110 1.40 14.91 23.05
N TYR A 111 1.06 14.10 22.06
CA TYR A 111 1.87 12.96 21.59
C TYR A 111 2.65 13.23 20.30
N LEU A 112 2.54 14.42 19.70
CA LEU A 112 3.28 14.79 18.47
C LEU A 112 4.80 14.51 18.50
N PRO A 113 5.51 14.55 19.65
CA PRO A 113 6.92 14.14 19.69
C PRO A 113 7.17 12.69 19.25
N ALA A 114 6.17 11.81 19.38
CA ALA A 114 6.23 10.42 18.91
C ALA A 114 6.54 10.31 17.41
N LEU A 115 6.17 11.31 16.62
CA LEU A 115 6.38 11.32 15.16
C LEU A 115 7.86 11.45 14.78
N LYS A 116 8.72 11.93 15.68
CA LYS A 116 10.17 12.08 15.47
C LYS A 116 11.01 11.17 16.36
N GLU A 117 10.56 10.85 17.56
CA GLU A 117 11.32 10.04 18.50
C GLU A 117 10.46 9.07 19.29
N SER A 118 11.09 8.16 20.05
CA SER A 118 10.37 7.27 20.94
C SER A 118 10.03 7.96 22.26
N ILE A 119 8.74 8.09 22.53
CA ILE A 119 8.19 8.55 23.82
C ILE A 119 7.80 7.39 24.74
N GLY A 120 8.30 6.18 24.43
CA GLY A 120 8.02 4.95 25.17
C GLY A 120 7.03 4.01 24.45
N PRO A 121 6.45 3.02 25.17
CA PRO A 121 5.67 1.93 24.58
C PRO A 121 4.47 2.37 23.72
N VAL A 122 3.91 3.56 23.94
CA VAL A 122 2.78 4.07 23.17
C VAL A 122 3.16 4.55 21.75
N THR A 123 4.47 4.75 21.48
CA THR A 123 4.97 5.37 20.24
C THR A 123 4.43 4.69 18.97
N PRO A 124 4.49 3.34 18.83
CA PRO A 124 3.99 2.67 17.62
C PRO A 124 2.50 2.93 17.36
N ARG A 125 1.69 2.90 18.43
CA ARG A 125 0.25 3.20 18.33
C ARG A 125 0.03 4.62 17.83
N VAL A 126 0.71 5.61 18.41
CA VAL A 126 0.55 7.01 18.02
C VAL A 126 0.89 7.22 16.55
N ARG A 127 1.97 6.60 16.05
CA ARG A 127 2.37 6.73 14.64
C ARG A 127 1.35 6.08 13.70
N MET A 128 0.91 4.85 14.00
CA MET A 128 -0.11 4.19 13.19
C MET A 128 -1.43 4.97 13.19
N ASP A 129 -1.90 5.41 14.36
CA ASP A 129 -3.13 6.22 14.46
C ASP A 129 -3.01 7.54 13.68
N TYR A 130 -1.84 8.20 13.75
CA TYR A 130 -1.57 9.43 13.00
C TYR A 130 -1.57 9.21 11.49
N CYS A 131 -0.88 8.16 11.02
CA CYS A 131 -0.85 7.81 9.61
C CYS A 131 -2.25 7.41 9.11
N GLU A 132 -3.05 6.70 9.89
CA GLU A 132 -4.41 6.33 9.51
C GLU A 132 -5.30 7.56 9.33
N VAL A 133 -5.31 8.50 10.31
CA VAL A 133 -6.09 9.74 10.20
C VAL A 133 -5.58 10.62 9.04
N LEU A 134 -4.26 10.73 8.88
CA LEU A 134 -3.69 11.50 7.78
C LEU A 134 -4.05 10.92 6.42
N MET A 135 -4.01 9.60 6.28
CA MET A 135 -4.42 8.92 5.05
C MET A 135 -5.91 9.10 4.81
N ASP A 136 -6.77 8.93 5.81
CA ASP A 136 -8.22 9.15 5.68
C ASP A 136 -8.55 10.54 5.15
N LEU A 137 -7.93 11.58 5.72
CA LEU A 137 -8.13 12.96 5.27
C LEU A 137 -7.61 13.15 3.84
N SER A 138 -6.48 12.53 3.49
CA SER A 138 -5.99 12.57 2.12
C SER A 138 -6.91 11.87 1.12
N GLU A 139 -7.53 10.75 1.52
CA GLU A 139 -8.51 10.07 0.68
C GLU A 139 -9.74 10.94 0.44
N GLU A 140 -10.30 11.51 1.52
CA GLU A 140 -11.48 12.35 1.46
C GLU A 140 -11.26 13.64 0.66
N ARG A 141 -10.09 14.26 0.82
CA ARG A 141 -9.83 15.61 0.31
C ARG A 141 -9.12 15.63 -1.04
N TYR A 142 -8.43 14.56 -1.44
CA TYR A 142 -7.68 14.50 -2.69
C TYR A 142 -8.12 13.34 -3.58
N TYR A 143 -7.97 12.09 -3.11
CA TYR A 143 -8.13 10.92 -3.97
C TYR A 143 -9.58 10.64 -4.37
N LYS A 144 -10.51 10.68 -3.41
CA LYS A 144 -11.92 10.35 -3.63
C LYS A 144 -12.61 11.29 -4.63
N PRO A 145 -12.48 12.63 -4.55
CA PRO A 145 -13.06 13.52 -5.55
C PRO A 145 -12.58 13.22 -6.97
N ILE A 146 -11.29 12.95 -7.15
CA ILE A 146 -10.69 12.63 -8.45
C ILE A 146 -11.20 11.28 -8.95
N TYR A 147 -11.20 10.25 -8.10
CA TYR A 147 -11.73 8.94 -8.44
C TYR A 147 -13.19 9.03 -8.90
N GLN A 148 -14.04 9.71 -8.13
CA GLN A 148 -15.47 9.85 -8.43
C GLN A 148 -15.69 10.57 -9.77
N TRP A 149 -14.90 11.61 -10.05
CA TRP A 149 -14.97 12.31 -11.32
C TRP A 149 -14.80 11.35 -12.52
N HIS A 150 -13.84 10.42 -12.45
CA HIS A 150 -13.63 9.42 -13.51
C HIS A 150 -14.70 8.31 -13.49
N ALA A 151 -14.95 7.74 -12.31
CA ALA A 151 -15.83 6.59 -12.15
C ALA A 151 -17.28 6.91 -12.56
N ASP A 152 -17.81 8.07 -12.18
CA ASP A 152 -19.17 8.51 -12.52
C ASP A 152 -19.37 8.71 -14.04
N ARG A 153 -18.26 8.87 -14.78
CA ARG A 153 -18.23 9.02 -16.24
C ARG A 153 -17.90 7.73 -16.97
N GLY A 154 -17.65 6.64 -16.24
CA GLY A 154 -17.18 5.38 -16.83
C GLY A 154 -15.79 5.47 -17.46
N LEU A 155 -14.98 6.46 -17.05
CA LEU A 155 -13.61 6.63 -17.54
C LEU A 155 -12.67 5.73 -16.75
N MET A 156 -11.70 5.13 -17.45
CA MET A 156 -10.57 4.51 -16.74
C MET A 156 -9.63 5.58 -16.22
N TYR A 157 -9.13 5.40 -15.01
CA TYR A 157 -8.08 6.20 -14.41
C TYR A 157 -6.93 5.28 -14.01
N GLY A 158 -5.91 5.24 -14.87
CA GLY A 158 -4.69 4.44 -14.69
C GLY A 158 -3.56 5.24 -14.06
N CYS A 159 -2.49 4.57 -13.62
CA CYS A 159 -1.31 5.25 -13.06
C CYS A 159 0.01 4.46 -13.14
N ASP A 160 1.14 5.14 -12.93
CA ASP A 160 2.46 4.54 -12.60
C ASP A 160 3.13 5.12 -11.34
N ASN A 161 2.35 5.66 -10.40
CA ASN A 161 2.82 6.49 -9.28
C ASN A 161 4.15 6.06 -8.61
N LEU A 162 4.88 7.06 -8.11
CA LEU A 162 6.23 6.91 -7.56
C LEU A 162 6.35 5.71 -6.60
N SER A 163 7.52 5.08 -6.65
CA SER A 163 7.87 3.86 -5.90
C SER A 163 7.20 2.57 -6.38
N ARG A 164 6.03 2.65 -7.04
CA ARG A 164 5.33 1.49 -7.62
C ARG A 164 5.10 0.37 -6.57
N GLY A 165 4.83 0.79 -5.34
CA GLY A 165 4.59 -0.10 -4.20
C GLY A 165 5.84 -0.69 -3.53
N LYS A 166 7.06 -0.32 -3.91
CA LYS A 166 8.26 -0.78 -3.19
C LYS A 166 8.55 0.00 -1.91
N ASP A 167 7.95 1.17 -1.77
CA ASP A 167 7.87 1.93 -0.53
C ASP A 167 6.41 1.89 -0.07
N PRO A 168 6.07 1.00 0.87
CA PRO A 168 4.72 0.88 1.42
C PRO A 168 4.19 2.18 2.04
N THR A 169 5.08 3.08 2.44
CA THR A 169 4.72 4.37 3.07
C THR A 169 4.71 5.55 2.11
N ALA A 170 4.97 5.33 0.82
CA ALA A 170 4.75 6.35 -0.20
C ALA A 170 3.30 6.82 -0.12
N TYR A 171 3.10 8.14 -0.11
CA TYR A 171 1.80 8.76 0.12
C TYR A 171 1.13 8.38 1.47
N ILE A 172 1.93 8.10 2.51
CA ILE A 172 1.53 7.55 3.84
C ILE A 172 1.19 6.07 3.82
N ASP A 173 0.41 5.65 2.84
CA ASP A 173 0.00 4.27 2.61
C ASP A 173 -0.22 4.07 1.10
N TYR A 174 0.77 3.47 0.43
CA TYR A 174 0.74 3.33 -1.03
C TYR A 174 -0.46 2.49 -1.48
N PHE A 175 -0.73 1.39 -0.78
CA PHE A 175 -1.79 0.45 -1.13
C PHE A 175 -3.16 1.15 -1.09
N ARG A 176 -3.41 1.92 -0.03
CA ARG A 176 -4.63 2.72 0.10
C ARG A 176 -4.71 3.84 -0.92
N ALA A 177 -3.63 4.57 -1.16
CA ALA A 177 -3.60 5.64 -2.17
C ALA A 177 -3.96 5.11 -3.57
N MET A 178 -3.37 3.99 -3.96
CA MET A 178 -3.60 3.40 -5.29
C MET A 178 -5.00 2.77 -5.45
N SER A 179 -5.67 2.42 -4.36
CA SER A 179 -7.04 1.90 -4.41
C SER A 179 -8.07 2.87 -5.00
N TRP A 180 -7.72 4.16 -5.08
CA TRP A 180 -8.50 5.24 -5.69
C TRP A 180 -8.23 5.45 -7.18
N PHE A 181 -7.55 4.50 -7.83
CA PHE A 181 -7.47 4.42 -9.28
C PHE A 181 -8.42 3.32 -9.76
N THR A 182 -9.12 3.55 -10.88
CA THR A 182 -10.00 2.51 -11.43
C THR A 182 -9.21 1.40 -12.10
N ALA A 183 -7.96 1.68 -12.46
CA ALA A 183 -7.01 0.76 -13.07
C ALA A 183 -5.61 0.95 -12.43
N PRO A 184 -5.37 0.51 -11.18
CA PRO A 184 -4.06 0.65 -10.55
C PRO A 184 -2.98 0.01 -11.43
N GLY A 185 -1.78 0.57 -11.42
CA GLY A 185 -0.74 0.16 -12.36
C GLY A 185 0.67 0.59 -11.99
N ASN A 186 1.58 0.27 -12.91
CA ASN A 186 3.00 0.56 -12.83
C ASN A 186 3.59 0.73 -14.24
N ASP A 187 4.86 1.14 -14.30
CA ASP A 187 5.63 1.18 -15.54
C ASP A 187 6.40 -0.12 -15.80
N ALA A 188 6.93 -0.23 -17.02
CA ALA A 188 7.99 -1.14 -17.39
C ALA A 188 9.00 -0.37 -18.26
N PRO A 189 10.08 0.19 -17.68
CA PRO A 189 11.07 0.95 -18.45
C PRO A 189 12.08 -0.01 -19.10
N ALA A 190 13.24 0.52 -19.52
CA ALA A 190 14.40 -0.21 -20.06
C ALA A 190 14.75 -1.55 -19.37
N ARG A 191 14.45 -1.66 -18.07
CA ARG A 191 14.73 -2.83 -17.22
C ARG A 191 13.69 -3.96 -17.34
N GLY A 192 12.61 -3.75 -18.09
CA GLY A 192 11.52 -4.69 -18.27
C GLY A 192 10.44 -4.60 -17.20
N SER A 193 9.44 -5.48 -17.32
CA SER A 193 8.31 -5.57 -16.38
C SER A 193 8.78 -6.12 -15.04
N SER A 194 8.39 -5.44 -13.96
CA SER A 194 8.62 -5.93 -12.60
C SER A 194 7.45 -6.79 -12.15
N PHE A 195 7.71 -8.07 -11.83
CA PHE A 195 6.71 -8.96 -11.24
C PHE A 195 6.15 -8.35 -9.94
N LEU A 196 7.03 -7.89 -9.05
CA LEU A 196 6.63 -7.35 -7.75
C LEU A 196 5.74 -6.11 -7.89
N GLU A 197 6.12 -5.15 -8.74
CA GLU A 197 5.37 -3.90 -8.94
C GLU A 197 4.00 -4.20 -9.56
N THR A 198 3.95 -5.10 -10.57
CA THR A 198 2.69 -5.55 -11.16
C THR A 198 1.83 -6.30 -10.15
N LYS A 199 2.43 -7.16 -9.33
CA LYS A 199 1.71 -7.97 -8.35
C LYS A 199 1.08 -7.13 -7.25
N ILE A 200 1.73 -6.04 -6.85
CA ILE A 200 1.14 -5.07 -5.93
C ILE A 200 -0.07 -4.40 -6.58
N SER A 201 0.06 -3.94 -7.84
CA SER A 201 -1.03 -3.31 -8.58
C SER A 201 -2.23 -4.25 -8.78
N SER A 202 -1.99 -5.52 -9.15
CA SER A 202 -3.06 -6.51 -9.30
C SER A 202 -3.70 -6.89 -7.98
N SER A 203 -2.93 -7.01 -6.90
CA SER A 203 -3.49 -7.23 -5.55
C SER A 203 -4.44 -6.09 -5.13
N ILE A 204 -4.06 -4.83 -5.43
CA ILE A 204 -4.95 -3.68 -5.21
C ILE A 204 -6.20 -3.80 -6.09
N ALA A 205 -6.04 -4.22 -7.35
CA ALA A 205 -7.18 -4.40 -8.25
C ALA A 205 -8.16 -5.46 -7.72
N HIS A 206 -7.67 -6.62 -7.29
CA HIS A 206 -8.49 -7.71 -6.77
C HIS A 206 -9.26 -7.29 -5.50
N LEU A 207 -8.56 -6.73 -4.51
CA LEU A 207 -9.14 -6.37 -3.21
C LEU A 207 -10.12 -5.19 -3.26
N TYR A 208 -10.00 -4.32 -4.27
CA TYR A 208 -10.88 -3.16 -4.46
C TYR A 208 -11.79 -3.31 -5.68
N SER A 209 -11.99 -4.55 -6.17
CA SER A 209 -12.88 -4.90 -7.27
C SER A 209 -12.68 -4.02 -8.52
N ARG A 210 -11.41 -3.83 -8.90
CA ARG A 210 -11.03 -3.12 -10.13
C ARG A 210 -10.86 -4.13 -11.26
N PRO A 211 -11.48 -3.90 -12.42
CA PRO A 211 -11.41 -4.86 -13.51
C PRO A 211 -10.05 -4.86 -14.23
N ARG A 212 -9.26 -3.79 -14.07
CA ARG A 212 -8.04 -3.56 -14.85
C ARG A 212 -6.82 -3.34 -13.96
N THR A 213 -5.70 -3.92 -14.36
CA THR A 213 -4.35 -3.65 -13.83
C THR A 213 -3.50 -3.09 -14.97
N TRP A 214 -3.08 -1.84 -14.86
CA TRP A 214 -2.46 -1.07 -15.93
C TRP A 214 -0.94 -1.27 -15.99
N LEU A 215 -0.41 -1.36 -17.22
CA LEU A 215 1.02 -1.27 -17.52
C LEU A 215 1.29 -0.10 -18.47
N GLU A 216 2.09 0.85 -18.02
CA GLU A 216 2.81 1.73 -18.94
C GLU A 216 4.04 1.00 -19.48
N ALA A 217 3.93 0.56 -20.72
CA ALA A 217 4.84 -0.43 -21.27
C ALA A 217 5.97 0.21 -22.10
N PHE A 218 7.19 -0.11 -21.69
CA PHE A 218 8.39 -0.23 -22.51
C PHE A 218 8.97 1.07 -23.06
N HIS A 219 9.08 2.09 -22.20
CA HIS A 219 9.83 3.29 -22.52
C HIS A 219 11.34 3.14 -22.29
N SER A 220 12.12 4.00 -22.93
CA SER A 220 13.58 4.11 -22.74
C SER A 220 14.40 2.83 -23.02
N MET A 221 13.85 1.86 -23.76
CA MET A 221 14.54 0.64 -24.21
C MET A 221 15.66 0.87 -25.21
N GLY A 222 15.64 2.02 -25.89
CA GLY A 222 16.46 2.22 -27.08
C GLY A 222 15.84 1.62 -28.35
N TRP A 223 16.47 1.97 -29.49
CA TRP A 223 16.07 1.52 -30.82
C TRP A 223 16.46 0.06 -31.14
N GLY A 224 17.21 -0.58 -30.24
CA GLY A 224 17.64 -1.98 -30.37
C GLY A 224 16.66 -3.00 -29.79
N SER A 225 15.50 -2.57 -29.28
CA SER A 225 14.49 -3.49 -28.73
C SER A 225 13.95 -4.43 -29.81
N SER A 226 13.64 -5.66 -29.41
CA SER A 226 13.14 -6.71 -30.30
C SER A 226 11.72 -7.13 -29.93
N GLY A 227 10.95 -7.63 -30.90
CA GLY A 227 9.61 -8.16 -30.63
C GLY A 227 9.63 -9.32 -29.62
N ALA A 228 10.68 -10.15 -29.62
CA ALA A 228 10.84 -11.23 -28.63
C ALA A 228 10.96 -10.68 -27.20
N TRP A 229 11.71 -9.58 -27.03
CA TRP A 229 11.83 -8.92 -25.73
C TRP A 229 10.49 -8.33 -25.27
N LEU A 230 9.73 -7.69 -26.17
CA LEU A 230 8.39 -7.15 -25.84
C LEU A 230 7.44 -8.27 -25.38
N THR A 231 7.47 -9.43 -26.03
CA THR A 231 6.66 -10.59 -25.63
C THR A 231 7.08 -11.13 -24.26
N ASP A 232 8.38 -11.31 -24.01
CA ASP A 232 8.87 -11.79 -22.70
C ASP A 232 8.41 -10.87 -21.55
N GLN A 233 8.49 -9.54 -21.75
CA GLN A 233 8.09 -8.60 -20.72
C GLN A 233 6.57 -8.48 -20.52
N ILE A 234 5.78 -8.59 -21.60
CA ILE A 234 4.32 -8.53 -21.45
C ILE A 234 3.79 -9.81 -20.78
N ASP A 235 4.41 -10.96 -21.04
CA ASP A 235 4.07 -12.22 -20.39
C ASP A 235 4.36 -12.15 -18.88
N HIS A 236 5.47 -11.54 -18.46
CA HIS A 236 5.73 -11.28 -17.03
C HIS A 236 4.66 -10.41 -16.37
N HIS A 237 4.13 -9.41 -17.08
CA HIS A 237 3.04 -8.58 -16.58
C HIS A 237 1.76 -9.41 -16.42
N PHE A 238 1.40 -10.19 -17.43
CA PHE A 238 0.23 -11.07 -17.38
C PHE A 238 0.30 -12.11 -16.25
N VAL A 239 1.46 -12.76 -16.08
CA VAL A 239 1.68 -13.74 -15.00
C VAL A 239 1.55 -13.12 -13.61
N ALA A 240 1.85 -11.82 -13.45
CA ALA A 240 1.70 -11.11 -12.20
C ALA A 240 0.27 -10.56 -11.95
N GLY A 241 -0.72 -10.90 -12.79
CA GLY A 241 -2.10 -10.40 -12.69
C GLY A 241 -2.35 -9.06 -13.39
N GLY A 242 -1.39 -8.62 -14.20
CA GLY A 242 -1.55 -7.53 -15.14
C GLY A 242 -2.55 -7.87 -16.25
N ASN A 243 -3.32 -6.91 -16.75
CA ASN A 243 -4.28 -7.20 -17.83
C ASN A 243 -4.64 -6.00 -18.73
N LEU A 244 -3.93 -4.86 -18.64
CA LEU A 244 -4.14 -3.72 -19.52
C LEU A 244 -2.80 -3.10 -19.88
N VAL A 245 -2.53 -2.95 -21.18
CA VAL A 245 -1.22 -2.49 -21.67
C VAL A 245 -1.36 -1.19 -22.46
N CYS A 246 -0.56 -0.19 -22.08
CA CYS A 246 -0.42 1.08 -22.77
C CYS A 246 1.04 1.27 -23.17
N MET A 247 1.34 1.17 -24.46
CA MET A 247 2.72 1.29 -24.97
C MET A 247 3.20 2.75 -24.91
N HIS A 248 4.35 2.99 -24.28
CA HIS A 248 5.01 4.29 -24.22
C HIS A 248 6.16 4.37 -25.25
N GLY A 249 6.00 5.00 -26.42
CA GLY A 249 4.83 5.69 -26.95
C GLY A 249 4.86 5.67 -28.48
N LEU A 250 3.96 6.43 -29.09
CA LEU A 250 3.88 6.64 -30.54
C LEU A 250 4.21 8.10 -30.85
N TYR A 251 5.42 8.37 -31.33
CA TYR A 251 5.85 9.75 -31.57
C TYR A 251 5.24 10.32 -32.84
N TYR A 252 4.43 11.38 -32.69
CA TYR A 252 3.84 12.10 -33.82
C TYR A 252 4.91 12.70 -34.75
N SER A 253 6.01 13.20 -34.19
CA SER A 253 7.16 13.73 -34.93
C SER A 253 8.47 13.49 -34.16
N THR A 254 9.57 13.31 -34.89
CA THR A 254 10.93 13.21 -34.34
C THR A 254 11.72 14.52 -34.49
N HIS A 255 11.08 15.58 -35.01
CA HIS A 255 11.71 16.87 -35.22
C HIS A 255 12.02 17.55 -33.88
N GLY A 256 13.22 18.13 -33.74
CA GLY A 256 13.64 18.85 -32.54
C GLY A 256 14.36 18.03 -31.46
N GLY A 257 14.76 16.79 -31.74
CA GLY A 257 15.66 16.00 -30.86
C GLY A 257 14.96 15.21 -29.75
N TRP A 258 13.64 15.29 -29.63
CA TRP A 258 12.86 14.54 -28.63
C TRP A 258 12.79 13.02 -28.89
N TRP A 259 13.24 12.56 -30.06
CA TRP A 259 13.24 11.13 -30.43
C TRP A 259 14.24 10.28 -29.64
N GLU A 260 15.25 10.90 -29.00
CA GLU A 260 16.24 10.22 -28.15
C GLU A 260 15.82 10.14 -26.68
N TRP A 261 14.76 10.86 -26.27
CA TRP A 261 14.41 11.01 -24.86
C TRP A 261 13.87 9.72 -24.22
N ALA A 262 13.00 9.00 -24.93
CA ALA A 262 12.45 7.72 -24.46
C ALA A 262 12.20 6.72 -25.61
N PRO A 263 13.23 6.32 -26.39
CA PRO A 263 13.08 5.32 -27.44
C PRO A 263 12.62 3.96 -26.87
N PRO A 264 11.84 3.15 -27.63
CA PRO A 264 11.59 3.25 -29.05
C PRO A 264 10.33 4.06 -29.37
N ASP A 265 10.12 4.30 -30.66
CA ASP A 265 8.80 4.65 -31.21
C ASP A 265 8.11 3.38 -31.65
N PHE A 266 7.02 2.95 -31.00
CA PHE A 266 6.32 1.69 -31.32
C PHE A 266 5.55 1.73 -32.67
N HIS A 267 6.04 2.52 -33.63
CA HIS A 267 5.47 2.78 -34.94
C HIS A 267 6.37 2.24 -36.09
N PHE A 268 6.12 2.67 -37.34
CA PHE A 268 6.80 2.21 -38.56
C PHE A 268 8.34 2.32 -38.57
N ARG A 269 8.94 3.01 -37.59
CA ARG A 269 10.38 3.16 -37.45
C ARG A 269 11.04 1.91 -36.87
N MET A 270 10.29 1.03 -36.22
CA MET A 270 10.83 -0.19 -35.64
C MET A 270 10.76 -1.38 -36.59
N PRO A 271 11.82 -2.21 -36.68
CA PRO A 271 11.84 -3.38 -37.58
C PRO A 271 10.70 -4.38 -37.36
N TYR A 272 10.15 -4.43 -36.13
CA TYR A 272 9.03 -5.30 -35.79
C TYR A 272 7.65 -4.74 -36.16
N TRP A 273 7.55 -3.50 -36.68
CA TRP A 273 6.26 -2.88 -37.03
C TRP A 273 5.40 -3.73 -37.98
N PRO A 274 5.93 -4.38 -39.03
CA PRO A 274 5.14 -5.27 -39.88
C PRO A 274 4.48 -6.45 -39.13
N HIS A 275 4.99 -6.79 -37.94
CA HIS A 275 4.47 -7.85 -37.08
C HIS A 275 3.60 -7.32 -35.93
N MET A 276 3.60 -6.00 -35.68
CA MET A 276 2.98 -5.37 -34.52
C MET A 276 1.48 -5.67 -34.45
N LYS A 277 0.76 -5.68 -35.57
CA LYS A 277 -0.67 -6.04 -35.59
C LYS A 277 -0.92 -7.42 -34.97
N ARG A 278 -0.13 -8.43 -35.33
CA ARG A 278 -0.30 -9.80 -34.79
C ARG A 278 0.04 -9.84 -33.29
N TRP A 279 1.06 -9.10 -32.88
CA TRP A 279 1.46 -9.01 -31.48
C TRP A 279 0.39 -8.29 -30.63
N LEU A 280 -0.20 -7.20 -31.14
CA LEU A 280 -1.31 -6.52 -30.49
C LEU A 280 -2.58 -7.38 -30.44
N ASP A 281 -2.88 -8.16 -31.48
CA ASP A 281 -3.99 -9.14 -31.48
C ASP A 281 -3.78 -10.21 -30.36
N TYR A 282 -2.52 -10.57 -30.06
CA TYR A 282 -2.19 -11.45 -28.92
C TYR A 282 -2.42 -10.74 -27.58
N THR A 283 -1.86 -9.54 -27.42
CA THR A 283 -1.99 -8.71 -26.22
C THR A 283 -3.44 -8.42 -25.87
N GLU A 284 -4.27 -8.11 -26.86
CA GLU A 284 -5.71 -7.87 -26.71
C GLU A 284 -6.42 -9.10 -26.16
N ARG A 285 -6.16 -10.28 -26.74
CA ARG A 285 -6.80 -11.54 -26.32
C ARG A 285 -6.41 -11.93 -24.90
N MET A 286 -5.14 -11.80 -24.54
CA MET A 286 -4.67 -12.06 -23.19
C MET A 286 -5.29 -11.08 -22.20
N SER A 287 -5.27 -9.79 -22.52
CA SER A 287 -5.91 -8.74 -21.72
C SER A 287 -7.41 -9.00 -21.54
N PHE A 288 -8.11 -9.47 -22.57
CA PHE A 288 -9.52 -9.80 -22.48
C PHE A 288 -9.75 -10.98 -21.53
N ILE A 289 -9.07 -12.11 -21.74
CA ILE A 289 -9.23 -13.33 -20.94
C ILE A 289 -8.90 -13.06 -19.46
N LEU A 290 -7.80 -12.36 -19.20
CA LEU A 290 -7.33 -12.04 -17.84
C LEU A 290 -8.13 -10.91 -17.15
N SER A 291 -9.10 -10.32 -17.83
CA SER A 291 -10.11 -9.43 -17.23
C SER A 291 -11.45 -10.13 -17.01
N GLN A 292 -11.58 -11.42 -17.29
CA GLN A 292 -12.82 -12.18 -17.06
C GLN A 292 -12.80 -12.88 -15.71
N GLY A 293 -13.97 -12.97 -15.07
CA GLY A 293 -14.13 -13.69 -13.81
C GLY A 293 -13.41 -13.02 -12.65
N SER A 294 -13.04 -13.82 -11.66
CA SER A 294 -12.28 -13.40 -10.49
C SER A 294 -10.97 -14.18 -10.46
N HIS A 295 -9.92 -13.53 -9.97
CA HIS A 295 -8.66 -14.20 -9.71
C HIS A 295 -8.84 -15.23 -8.58
N VAL A 296 -7.96 -16.23 -8.55
CA VAL A 296 -8.00 -17.32 -7.58
C VAL A 296 -6.58 -17.62 -7.13
N CYS A 297 -6.27 -17.32 -5.87
CA CYS A 297 -5.06 -17.78 -5.21
C CYS A 297 -5.33 -18.14 -3.75
N ASP A 298 -4.54 -19.05 -3.19
CA ASP A 298 -4.74 -19.56 -1.84
C ASP A 298 -4.10 -18.68 -0.75
N ILE A 299 -3.26 -17.70 -1.12
CA ILE A 299 -2.32 -17.05 -0.20
C ILE A 299 -2.58 -15.55 -0.13
N ALA A 300 -2.89 -15.05 1.06
CA ALA A 300 -2.84 -13.64 1.42
C ALA A 300 -1.52 -13.33 2.14
N LEU A 301 -0.68 -12.48 1.56
CA LEU A 301 0.56 -11.98 2.17
C LEU A 301 0.33 -10.55 2.69
N VAL A 302 0.46 -10.32 3.99
CA VAL A 302 0.23 -8.98 4.55
C VAL A 302 1.28 -7.99 4.04
N TYR A 303 0.81 -6.87 3.49
CA TYR A 303 1.66 -5.80 2.98
C TYR A 303 2.24 -4.97 4.15
N PRO A 304 3.56 -4.66 4.16
CA PRO A 304 4.26 -4.25 5.39
C PRO A 304 4.12 -2.76 5.76
N THR A 305 3.02 -2.10 5.40
CA THR A 305 2.80 -0.69 5.70
C THR A 305 2.80 -0.41 7.21
N GLU A 306 2.03 -1.19 7.97
CA GLU A 306 1.77 -0.92 9.40
C GLU A 306 3.05 -0.95 10.24
N THR A 307 3.93 -1.94 10.00
CA THR A 307 5.19 -2.10 10.71
C THR A 307 6.17 -0.96 10.41
N ILE A 308 6.20 -0.47 9.16
CA ILE A 308 7.07 0.64 8.74
C ILE A 308 6.56 1.97 9.31
N GLN A 309 5.24 2.19 9.35
CA GLN A 309 4.64 3.37 10.01
C GLN A 309 4.96 3.40 11.51
N ALA A 310 4.81 2.26 12.20
CA ALA A 310 5.14 2.12 13.62
C ALA A 310 6.64 2.35 13.92
N TYR A 311 7.51 1.79 13.07
CA TYR A 311 8.96 1.82 13.23
C TYR A 311 9.64 2.33 11.94
N PRO A 312 9.71 3.67 11.77
CA PRO A 312 10.40 4.28 10.63
C PRO A 312 11.85 3.80 10.57
N GLY A 313 12.27 3.34 9.39
CA GLY A 313 13.59 2.72 9.16
C GLY A 313 13.53 1.19 9.04
N THR A 314 12.41 0.55 9.38
CA THR A 314 12.12 -0.82 8.94
C THR A 314 12.07 -0.85 7.42
N LYS A 315 12.72 -1.85 6.82
CA LYS A 315 12.73 -2.06 5.38
C LYS A 315 11.78 -3.19 5.00
N PRO A 316 11.11 -3.12 3.83
CA PRO A 316 10.19 -4.15 3.36
C PRO A 316 10.89 -5.36 2.72
N ASP A 317 12.24 -5.38 2.67
CA ASP A 317 13.02 -6.37 1.93
C ASP A 317 12.62 -7.81 2.27
N GLY A 318 12.44 -8.16 3.55
CA GLY A 318 12.08 -9.52 3.96
C GLY A 318 10.72 -10.00 3.43
N VAL A 319 9.75 -9.09 3.32
CA VAL A 319 8.42 -9.39 2.78
C VAL A 319 8.46 -9.55 1.26
N PHE A 320 9.20 -8.68 0.58
CA PHE A 320 9.33 -8.75 -0.88
C PHE A 320 10.22 -9.92 -1.33
N ASP A 321 11.24 -10.27 -0.57
CA ASP A 321 12.04 -11.48 -0.79
C ASP A 321 11.17 -12.74 -0.67
N LEU A 322 10.25 -12.78 0.30
CA LEU A 322 9.28 -13.87 0.41
C LEU A 322 8.33 -13.89 -0.78
N ALA A 323 7.78 -12.75 -1.17
CA ALA A 323 6.88 -12.63 -2.32
C ALA A 323 7.52 -13.21 -3.60
N LEU A 324 8.79 -12.87 -3.86
CA LEU A 324 9.53 -13.43 -4.99
C LEU A 324 9.81 -14.94 -4.85
N LYS A 325 10.06 -15.44 -3.63
CA LYS A 325 10.25 -16.89 -3.39
C LYS A 325 8.96 -17.68 -3.59
N LEU A 326 7.82 -17.14 -3.19
CA LEU A 326 6.49 -17.74 -3.44
C LEU A 326 6.27 -17.87 -4.95
N SER A 327 6.41 -16.77 -5.69
CA SER A 327 6.25 -16.77 -7.16
C SER A 327 7.22 -17.73 -7.85
N ASN A 328 8.52 -17.71 -7.51
CA ASN A 328 9.51 -18.64 -8.06
C ASN A 328 9.25 -20.12 -7.72
N SER A 329 8.41 -20.40 -6.71
CA SER A 329 7.97 -21.75 -6.34
C SER A 329 6.65 -22.14 -7.00
N GLY A 330 6.12 -21.30 -7.91
CA GLY A 330 4.82 -21.50 -8.57
C GLY A 330 3.62 -21.26 -7.65
N LEU A 331 3.81 -20.55 -6.54
CA LEU A 331 2.75 -20.20 -5.61
C LEU A 331 2.29 -18.77 -5.86
N ASP A 332 1.05 -18.63 -6.33
CA ASP A 332 0.41 -17.34 -6.46
C ASP A 332 -0.12 -16.83 -5.11
N PHE A 333 -0.24 -15.53 -4.95
CA PHE A 333 -0.65 -14.87 -3.72
C PHE A 333 -1.29 -13.51 -4.02
N ASP A 334 -1.88 -12.83 -3.06
CA ASP A 334 -2.11 -11.38 -3.14
C ASP A 334 -1.46 -10.70 -1.95
N PHE A 335 -0.98 -9.47 -2.15
CA PHE A 335 -0.69 -8.56 -1.06
C PHE A 335 -2.00 -8.05 -0.46
N VAL A 336 -2.16 -8.13 0.85
CA VAL A 336 -3.37 -7.63 1.55
C VAL A 336 -3.04 -6.46 2.47
N ASP A 337 -3.86 -5.40 2.41
CA ASP A 337 -3.77 -4.27 3.32
C ASP A 337 -4.60 -4.49 4.59
N PHE A 338 -4.37 -3.63 5.58
CA PHE A 338 -5.04 -3.78 6.88
C PHE A 338 -6.56 -3.55 6.79
N ARG A 339 -7.06 -2.74 5.85
CA ARG A 339 -8.50 -2.50 5.68
C ARG A 339 -9.19 -3.74 5.16
N SER A 340 -8.66 -4.33 4.09
CA SER A 340 -9.19 -5.58 3.53
C SER A 340 -9.15 -6.69 4.57
N LEU A 341 -8.04 -6.81 5.32
CA LEU A 341 -7.94 -7.81 6.39
C LEU A 341 -8.89 -7.54 7.56
N ARG A 342 -9.05 -6.30 8.02
CA ARG A 342 -10.02 -5.95 9.08
C ARG A 342 -11.43 -6.35 8.68
N ASP A 343 -11.83 -6.01 7.46
CA ASP A 343 -13.20 -6.17 6.96
C ASP A 343 -13.47 -7.56 6.37
N ALA A 344 -12.44 -8.41 6.29
CA ALA A 344 -12.54 -9.78 5.80
C ALA A 344 -13.59 -10.60 6.56
N SER A 345 -14.36 -11.40 5.81
CA SER A 345 -15.23 -12.43 6.38
C SER A 345 -14.51 -13.77 6.41
N ILE A 346 -15.01 -14.69 7.24
CA ILE A 346 -14.45 -16.04 7.37
C ILE A 346 -15.56 -17.04 7.14
N GLU A 347 -15.45 -17.82 6.07
CA GLU A 347 -16.44 -18.79 5.64
C GLU A 347 -15.72 -20.07 5.21
N GLU A 348 -16.20 -21.24 5.61
CA GLU A 348 -15.66 -22.54 5.14
C GLU A 348 -14.13 -22.70 5.33
N ARG A 349 -13.57 -22.10 6.39
CA ARG A 349 -12.12 -22.05 6.69
C ARG A 349 -11.29 -21.20 5.73
N GLU A 350 -11.94 -20.38 4.92
CA GLU A 350 -11.33 -19.40 4.02
C GLU A 350 -11.51 -17.99 4.57
N LEU A 351 -10.52 -17.15 4.29
CA LEU A 351 -10.57 -15.71 4.54
C LEU A 351 -11.01 -15.02 3.24
N ARG A 352 -12.15 -14.33 3.27
CA ARG A 352 -12.76 -13.72 2.08
C ARG A 352 -12.63 -12.21 2.10
N MET A 353 -12.09 -11.66 1.01
CA MET A 353 -11.92 -10.22 0.78
C MET A 353 -12.32 -9.92 -0.66
N ALA A 354 -13.29 -9.02 -0.86
CA ALA A 354 -13.94 -8.85 -2.16
C ALA A 354 -14.41 -10.22 -2.72
N ASP A 355 -13.99 -10.57 -3.93
CA ASP A 355 -14.29 -11.86 -4.56
C ASP A 355 -13.23 -12.94 -4.28
N GLU A 356 -12.12 -12.57 -3.65
CA GLU A 356 -10.97 -13.45 -3.38
C GLU A 356 -11.21 -14.34 -2.16
N ARG A 357 -10.63 -15.54 -2.18
CA ARG A 357 -10.78 -16.57 -1.14
C ARG A 357 -9.43 -17.17 -0.80
N TYR A 358 -8.91 -16.83 0.38
CA TYR A 358 -7.58 -17.25 0.81
C TYR A 358 -7.65 -18.36 1.86
N LYS A 359 -6.84 -19.40 1.69
CA LYS A 359 -6.66 -20.50 2.67
C LYS A 359 -5.51 -20.24 3.64
N VAL A 360 -4.55 -19.40 3.24
CA VAL A 360 -3.33 -19.09 3.99
C VAL A 360 -3.19 -17.59 4.16
N LEU A 361 -2.98 -17.14 5.40
CA LEU A 361 -2.57 -15.78 5.73
C LEU A 361 -1.12 -15.80 6.20
N ILE A 362 -0.25 -15.00 5.58
CA ILE A 362 1.18 -14.94 5.91
C ILE A 362 1.53 -13.57 6.53
N LEU A 363 2.13 -13.62 7.72
CA LEU A 363 2.68 -12.47 8.44
C LEU A 363 4.22 -12.50 8.37
N ALA A 364 4.79 -11.75 7.42
CA ALA A 364 6.25 -11.67 7.25
C ALA A 364 6.79 -10.35 7.82
N ASP A 365 7.73 -10.40 8.76
CA ASP A 365 8.41 -9.23 9.35
C ASP A 365 7.47 -8.13 9.89
N MET A 366 6.31 -8.54 10.42
CA MET A 366 5.30 -7.64 10.97
C MET A 366 5.56 -7.34 12.46
N GLU A 367 6.50 -6.44 12.76
CA GLU A 367 6.84 -6.02 14.15
C GLU A 367 5.71 -5.22 14.83
N ALA A 368 4.85 -4.55 14.04
CA ALA A 368 3.60 -3.96 14.48
C ALA A 368 2.50 -4.15 13.44
N MET A 369 1.25 -4.16 13.91
CA MET A 369 0.04 -4.22 13.06
C MET A 369 -1.16 -3.63 13.79
N HIS A 370 -2.21 -3.25 13.06
CA HIS A 370 -3.47 -2.87 13.68
C HIS A 370 -4.02 -4.04 14.50
N HIS A 371 -4.61 -3.72 15.65
CA HIS A 371 -5.17 -4.75 16.54
C HIS A 371 -6.30 -5.53 15.86
N SER A 372 -7.05 -4.90 14.95
CA SER A 372 -8.05 -5.56 14.11
C SER A 372 -7.46 -6.62 13.18
N SER A 373 -6.30 -6.36 12.58
CA SER A 373 -5.59 -7.30 11.71
C SER A 373 -5.16 -8.54 12.50
N LEU A 374 -4.58 -8.34 13.68
CA LEU A 374 -4.13 -9.43 14.56
C LEU A 374 -5.31 -10.28 15.07
N THR A 375 -6.39 -9.63 15.49
CA THR A 375 -7.59 -10.34 15.96
C THR A 375 -8.32 -11.05 14.84
N ARG A 376 -8.31 -10.52 13.60
CA ARG A 376 -8.81 -11.25 12.42
C ARG A 376 -7.96 -12.47 12.13
N ALA A 377 -6.64 -12.37 12.16
CA ALA A 377 -5.75 -13.53 11.98
C ALA A 377 -6.04 -14.62 13.03
N LEU A 378 -6.26 -14.24 14.29
CA LEU A 378 -6.67 -15.17 15.34
C LEU A 378 -8.04 -15.81 15.06
N ALA A 379 -9.03 -15.01 14.64
CA ALA A 379 -10.34 -15.53 14.27
C ALA A 379 -10.26 -16.52 13.11
N PHE A 380 -9.43 -16.23 12.10
CA PHE A 380 -9.20 -17.09 10.94
C PHE A 380 -8.58 -18.42 11.35
N TYR A 381 -7.53 -18.39 12.17
CA TYR A 381 -6.95 -19.59 12.77
C TYR A 381 -8.01 -20.40 13.52
N ARG A 382 -8.76 -19.77 14.45
CA ARG A 382 -9.80 -20.45 15.26
C ARG A 382 -10.90 -21.08 14.42
N ALA A 383 -11.20 -20.53 13.24
CA ALA A 383 -12.19 -21.05 12.32
C ALA A 383 -11.69 -22.24 11.46
N GLY A 384 -10.40 -22.59 11.52
CA GLY A 384 -9.82 -23.68 10.73
C GLY A 384 -8.84 -23.22 9.65
N GLY A 385 -8.59 -21.93 9.52
CA GLY A 385 -7.65 -21.36 8.54
C GLY A 385 -6.18 -21.57 8.90
N ILE A 386 -5.28 -21.23 7.97
CA ILE A 386 -3.84 -21.37 8.13
C ILE A 386 -3.21 -19.98 8.28
N VAL A 387 -2.52 -19.74 9.40
CA VAL A 387 -1.75 -18.52 9.65
C VAL A 387 -0.28 -18.88 9.77
N LEU A 388 0.53 -18.38 8.84
CA LEU A 388 1.98 -18.54 8.85
C LEU A 388 2.65 -17.24 9.26
N ALA A 389 3.80 -17.34 9.91
CA ALA A 389 4.61 -16.17 10.21
C ALA A 389 6.10 -16.46 10.00
N MET A 390 6.85 -15.43 9.62
CA MET A 390 8.31 -15.47 9.53
C MET A 390 8.93 -14.14 9.93
N GLY A 391 10.18 -14.19 10.39
CA GLY A 391 10.90 -12.99 10.81
C GLY A 391 10.34 -12.39 12.10
N ARG A 392 10.13 -11.08 12.14
CA ARG A 392 9.60 -10.41 13.35
C ARG A 392 8.10 -10.64 13.52
N LEU A 393 7.70 -11.04 14.73
CA LEU A 393 6.30 -11.10 15.14
C LEU A 393 5.81 -9.77 15.74
N PRO A 394 4.48 -9.51 15.72
CA PRO A 394 3.90 -8.31 16.30
C PRO A 394 4.23 -8.14 17.78
N ARG A 395 4.93 -7.07 18.15
CA ARG A 395 5.12 -6.68 19.56
C ARG A 395 4.33 -5.43 19.95
N ALA A 396 3.76 -4.75 18.96
CA ALA A 396 2.95 -3.56 19.15
C ALA A 396 1.69 -3.59 18.29
N THR A 397 0.60 -3.01 18.79
CA THR A 397 -0.62 -2.81 18.02
C THR A 397 -1.22 -1.42 18.17
N SER A 398 -2.15 -1.06 17.28
CA SER A 398 -2.92 0.19 17.38
C SER A 398 -3.80 0.29 18.63
N ALA A 399 -4.01 -0.80 19.39
CA ALA A 399 -4.78 -0.76 20.64
C ALA A 399 -4.02 -0.08 21.79
N LYS A 400 -2.79 -0.51 22.09
CA LYS A 400 -2.01 0.00 23.24
C LYS A 400 -0.56 0.37 22.94
N GLY A 401 -0.08 0.10 21.73
CA GLY A 401 1.34 0.15 21.40
C GLY A 401 2.03 -1.14 21.85
N GLU A 402 3.24 -1.02 22.38
CA GLU A 402 4.03 -2.14 22.90
C GLU A 402 3.57 -2.61 24.29
N LYS A 403 4.06 -3.78 24.69
CA LYS A 403 3.85 -4.37 26.03
C LYS A 403 2.37 -4.61 26.36
N ASP A 404 1.59 -4.97 25.34
CA ASP A 404 0.20 -5.40 25.53
C ASP A 404 0.14 -6.91 25.82
N PRO A 405 -0.28 -7.34 27.03
CA PRO A 405 -0.39 -8.76 27.37
C PRO A 405 -1.35 -9.53 26.45
N GLU A 406 -2.33 -8.84 25.86
CA GLU A 406 -3.28 -9.43 24.92
C GLU A 406 -2.58 -9.87 23.63
N VAL A 407 -1.67 -9.06 23.10
CA VAL A 407 -0.87 -9.41 21.92
C VAL A 407 -0.06 -10.67 22.19
N GLU A 408 0.57 -10.76 23.36
CA GLU A 408 1.34 -11.95 23.74
C GLU A 408 0.45 -13.19 23.89
N ALA A 409 -0.77 -13.05 24.40
CA ALA A 409 -1.73 -14.15 24.47
C ALA A 409 -2.13 -14.64 23.07
N ILE A 410 -2.42 -13.72 22.15
CA ILE A 410 -2.77 -14.05 20.75
C ILE A 410 -1.61 -14.78 20.07
N LEU A 411 -0.37 -14.27 20.19
CA LEU A 411 0.80 -14.91 19.57
C LEU A 411 1.07 -16.30 20.14
N ARG A 412 0.89 -16.49 21.45
CA ARG A 412 1.03 -17.82 22.07
C ARG A 412 -0.01 -18.80 21.53
N GLU A 413 -1.24 -18.35 21.30
CA GLU A 413 -2.28 -19.21 20.73
C GLU A 413 -2.02 -19.56 19.26
N LEU A 414 -1.59 -18.58 18.47
CA LEU A 414 -1.27 -18.78 17.05
C LEU A 414 0.00 -19.62 16.85
N PHE A 415 1.09 -19.29 17.55
CA PHE A 415 2.42 -19.79 17.20
C PHE A 415 3.11 -20.55 18.34
N GLY A 416 2.51 -20.61 19.53
CA GLY A 416 3.14 -21.18 20.73
C GLY A 416 4.27 -20.33 21.28
N LEU A 417 4.47 -19.11 20.76
CA LEU A 417 5.62 -18.24 21.03
C LEU A 417 5.19 -16.78 21.16
N THR A 418 5.98 -16.01 21.89
CA THR A 418 5.90 -14.53 21.91
C THR A 418 6.87 -13.90 20.93
N ALA A 419 6.70 -12.62 20.62
CA ALA A 419 7.67 -11.87 19.81
C ALA A 419 9.06 -11.85 20.46
N THR A 420 9.12 -11.75 21.80
CA THR A 420 10.39 -11.80 22.55
C THR A 420 11.04 -13.18 22.48
N GLU A 421 10.26 -14.26 22.55
CA GLU A 421 10.79 -15.63 22.46
C GLU A 421 11.31 -15.95 21.06
N VAL A 422 10.66 -15.46 20.00
CA VAL A 422 11.16 -15.54 18.63
C VAL A 422 12.49 -14.80 18.48
N ALA A 423 12.58 -13.56 18.99
CA ALA A 423 13.82 -12.79 18.98
C ALA A 423 14.97 -13.47 19.75
N ALA A 424 14.65 -14.29 20.76
CA ALA A 424 15.61 -15.10 21.50
C ALA A 424 15.96 -16.44 20.81
N GLY A 425 15.42 -16.71 19.62
CA GLY A 425 15.69 -17.94 18.85
C GLY A 425 15.02 -19.20 19.42
N LYS A 426 13.93 -19.05 20.18
CA LYS A 426 13.21 -20.21 20.72
C LYS A 426 12.59 -21.02 19.55
N PRO A 427 12.74 -22.35 19.54
CA PRO A 427 12.22 -23.17 18.45
C PRO A 427 10.69 -23.12 18.43
N ALA A 428 10.12 -22.93 17.25
CA ALA A 428 8.68 -22.96 17.02
C ALA A 428 8.18 -24.38 16.79
N LYS A 429 6.94 -24.63 17.20
CA LYS A 429 6.19 -25.84 16.87
C LYS A 429 4.90 -25.44 16.18
N LYS A 430 4.52 -26.17 15.13
CA LYS A 430 3.22 -26.05 14.48
C LYS A 430 2.10 -26.21 15.52
N GLN A 431 1.24 -25.21 15.64
CA GLN A 431 0.02 -25.26 16.43
C GLN A 431 -1.13 -25.73 15.56
N VAL A 432 -1.98 -26.60 16.10
CA VAL A 432 -3.22 -27.04 15.47
C VAL A 432 -4.34 -26.97 16.49
N ASN A 433 -5.41 -26.24 16.21
CA ASN A 433 -6.56 -26.15 17.09
C ASN A 433 -7.62 -27.23 16.79
N ALA A 434 -8.68 -27.27 17.62
CA ALA A 434 -9.75 -28.26 17.49
C ALA A 434 -10.55 -28.16 16.17
N ALA A 435 -10.59 -26.98 15.53
CA ALA A 435 -11.24 -26.79 14.23
C ALA A 435 -10.34 -27.17 13.04
N GLY A 436 -9.10 -27.61 13.31
CA GLY A 436 -8.10 -27.95 12.29
C GLY A 436 -7.26 -26.76 11.81
N GLY A 437 -7.43 -25.58 12.42
CA GLY A 437 -6.67 -24.39 12.07
C GLY A 437 -5.21 -24.55 12.41
N VAL A 438 -4.34 -24.04 11.53
CA VAL A 438 -2.88 -24.19 11.64
C VAL A 438 -2.27 -22.83 11.91
N GLY A 439 -1.46 -22.74 12.96
CA GLY A 439 -0.66 -21.57 13.25
C GLY A 439 0.81 -21.98 13.33
N TRP A 440 1.67 -21.38 12.50
CA TRP A 440 3.06 -21.83 12.43
C TRP A 440 4.03 -20.70 12.13
N TYR A 441 4.95 -20.47 13.08
CA TYR A 441 6.14 -19.65 12.84
C TYR A 441 7.21 -20.50 12.14
N ILE A 442 7.62 -20.08 10.95
CA ILE A 442 8.60 -20.76 10.10
C ILE A 442 9.75 -19.78 9.83
N PRO A 443 10.92 -19.94 10.49
CA PRO A 443 12.01 -18.97 10.37
C PRO A 443 12.67 -18.96 8.98
N GLU A 444 12.61 -20.09 8.26
CA GLU A 444 13.29 -20.24 6.98
C GLU A 444 12.41 -20.96 5.97
N ALA A 445 12.42 -20.43 4.74
CA ALA A 445 11.79 -21.02 3.56
C ALA A 445 10.30 -21.44 3.75
N PRO A 446 9.41 -20.57 4.28
CA PRO A 446 8.01 -20.91 4.46
C PRO A 446 7.31 -21.29 3.16
N GLU A 447 7.75 -20.78 2.00
CA GLU A 447 7.22 -21.13 0.68
C GLU A 447 7.27 -22.64 0.42
N ARG A 448 8.26 -23.35 0.97
CA ARG A 448 8.40 -24.81 0.82
C ARG A 448 7.39 -25.60 1.62
N GLN A 449 6.79 -24.99 2.65
CA GLN A 449 5.83 -25.65 3.52
C GLN A 449 4.39 -25.45 3.04
N VAL A 450 4.11 -24.35 2.32
CA VAL A 450 2.75 -23.99 1.88
C VAL A 450 2.08 -25.12 1.11
N ALA A 451 2.76 -25.71 0.12
CA ALA A 451 2.20 -26.78 -0.70
C ALA A 451 1.79 -28.03 0.11
N GLY A 452 2.40 -28.28 1.26
CA GLY A 452 2.03 -29.38 2.16
C GLY A 452 0.89 -29.05 3.13
N LEU A 453 0.43 -27.80 3.15
CA LEU A 453 -0.63 -27.30 4.03
C LEU A 453 -1.95 -27.09 3.29
N ILE A 454 -1.91 -26.89 1.98
CA ILE A 454 -3.08 -26.73 1.12
C ILE A 454 -3.27 -27.97 0.25
N THR A 455 -4.52 -28.35 0.05
CA THR A 455 -4.88 -29.26 -1.05
C THR A 455 -5.30 -28.37 -2.21
N PRO A 456 -4.68 -28.50 -3.39
CA PRO A 456 -5.09 -27.71 -4.54
C PRO A 456 -6.53 -28.02 -4.95
N ASP A 457 -7.25 -27.02 -5.42
CA ASP A 457 -8.67 -27.14 -5.81
C ASP A 457 -8.88 -27.75 -7.21
N PHE A 458 -7.81 -28.17 -7.89
CA PHE A 458 -7.83 -28.65 -9.28
C PHE A 458 -7.87 -30.17 -9.41
#